data_AF-A0A9E3LDF8-F1
#
_entry.id   AF-A0A9E3LDF8-F1
#
_cell.length_a   1.000
_cell.length_b   1.000
_cell.length_c   1.000
_cell.angle_alpha   90.00
_cell.angle_beta   90.00
_cell.angle_gamma   90.00
#
_symmetry.space_group_name_H-M   'P 1'
#
loop_
_entity.id
_entity.type
_entity.pdbx_description
1 polymer ?
#
loop_
_entity_poly.entity_id
_entity_poly.type
_entity_poly.pdbx_seq_one_letter_code
_entity_poly.pdbx_strand_id
1 'polypeptide(L)'
;LENLKCLCRKHHRIKTFGGWLDQQLADGTVIWTSPTGRTYRTSPAGTDLFPALHRPACTAPTRNRRSRAQQRSTRIAAARKHNRDQRPLNEAQRVLATARKQEIAGRKFRNHMRDMLFLFKGEPSNSPFCTWVNDPREPEELPPDWKPPEPEPLPDDPPF
;
A
#
# COMPACT_ATOMS: atom_id res chain seq x y z
N LEU A 1 -18.99 17.77 -27.48
CA LEU A 1 -18.05 16.61 -27.44
C LEU A 1 -18.29 15.64 -28.61
N GLU A 2 -18.96 16.08 -29.69
CA GLU A 2 -19.43 15.20 -30.78
C GLU A 2 -18.36 14.89 -31.85
N ASN A 3 -17.12 15.36 -31.65
CA ASN A 3 -16.06 15.29 -32.65
C ASN A 3 -14.88 14.38 -32.28
N LEU A 4 -14.87 13.75 -31.10
CA LEU A 4 -13.83 12.79 -30.71
C LEU A 4 -14.38 11.37 -30.69
N LYS A 5 -14.01 10.58 -31.71
CA LYS A 5 -14.29 9.14 -31.82
C LYS A 5 -12.98 8.37 -31.58
N CYS A 6 -13.01 7.35 -30.71
CA CYS A 6 -11.88 6.44 -30.52
C CYS A 6 -11.79 5.47 -31.70
N LEU A 7 -11.27 5.94 -32.83
CA LEU A 7 -11.07 5.12 -34.01
C LEU A 7 -9.67 4.50 -33.98
N CYS A 8 -9.55 3.24 -34.39
CA CYS A 8 -8.23 2.65 -34.63
C CYS A 8 -7.66 3.18 -35.96
N ARG A 9 -6.36 2.97 -36.20
CA ARG A 9 -5.67 3.42 -37.43
C ARG A 9 -6.39 3.00 -38.71
N LYS A 10 -6.97 1.80 -38.76
CA LYS A 10 -7.74 1.29 -39.91
C LYS A 10 -9.01 2.12 -40.14
N HIS A 11 -9.82 2.33 -39.11
CA HIS A 11 -11.05 3.12 -39.19
C HIS A 11 -10.78 4.59 -39.52
N HIS A 12 -9.71 5.18 -39.00
CA HIS A 12 -9.28 6.52 -39.38
C HIS A 12 -8.98 6.62 -40.89
N ARG A 13 -8.20 5.67 -41.44
CA ARG A 13 -7.87 5.68 -42.88
C ARG A 13 -9.09 5.52 -43.77
N ILE A 14 -10.01 4.64 -43.38
CA ILE A 14 -11.25 4.36 -44.12
C ILE A 14 -12.17 5.59 -44.13
N LYS A 15 -12.31 6.28 -42.99
CA LYS A 15 -13.05 7.54 -42.91
C LYS A 15 -12.45 8.63 -43.78
N THR A 16 -11.14 8.86 -43.64
CA THR A 16 -10.48 10.00 -44.28
C THR A 16 -10.30 9.82 -45.79
N PHE A 17 -9.96 8.61 -46.24
CA PHE A 17 -9.57 8.36 -47.63
C PHE A 17 -10.49 7.41 -48.39
N GLY A 18 -11.40 6.71 -47.70
CA GLY A 18 -12.22 5.65 -48.30
C GLY A 18 -13.62 6.07 -48.71
N GLY A 19 -14.03 7.34 -48.50
CA GLY A 19 -15.39 7.80 -48.77
C GLY A 19 -16.46 7.25 -47.81
N TRP A 20 -16.05 6.74 -46.66
CA TRP A 20 -16.97 6.23 -45.64
C TRP A 20 -17.51 7.37 -44.77
N LEU A 21 -18.80 7.29 -44.43
CA LEU A 21 -19.45 8.23 -43.52
C LEU A 21 -19.63 7.57 -42.15
N ASP A 22 -19.51 8.37 -41.08
CA ASP A 22 -19.63 7.89 -39.72
C ASP A 22 -20.54 8.77 -38.84
N GLN A 23 -21.54 8.16 -38.20
CA GLN A 23 -22.42 8.81 -37.23
C GLN A 23 -22.19 8.20 -35.85
N GLN A 24 -21.90 9.03 -34.84
CA GLN A 24 -21.78 8.56 -33.45
C GLN A 24 -23.04 8.93 -32.68
N LEU A 25 -23.62 7.96 -32.00
CA LEU A 25 -24.81 8.12 -31.17
C LEU A 25 -24.40 8.49 -29.73
N ALA A 26 -25.37 8.99 -28.95
CA ALA A 26 -25.14 9.41 -27.55
C ALA A 26 -24.67 8.27 -26.63
N ASP A 27 -24.98 7.04 -27.00
CA ASP A 27 -24.56 5.81 -26.31
C ASP A 27 -23.09 5.42 -26.61
N GLY A 28 -22.40 6.18 -27.48
CA GLY A 28 -21.05 5.89 -27.93
C GLY A 28 -20.96 4.89 -29.08
N THR A 29 -22.08 4.33 -29.54
CA THR A 29 -22.15 3.51 -30.76
C THR A 29 -21.75 4.35 -31.97
N VAL A 30 -20.94 3.80 -32.86
CA VAL A 30 -20.63 4.39 -34.16
C VAL A 30 -21.26 3.57 -35.29
N ILE A 31 -22.04 4.25 -36.12
CA ILE A 31 -22.62 3.72 -37.36
C ILE A 31 -21.72 4.15 -38.52
N TRP A 32 -21.29 3.18 -39.32
CA TRP A 32 -20.44 3.34 -40.49
C TRP A 32 -21.22 3.05 -41.76
N THR A 33 -21.22 3.98 -42.70
CA THR A 33 -21.84 3.80 -44.02
C THR A 33 -20.75 3.70 -45.09
N SER A 34 -20.74 2.58 -45.83
CA SER A 34 -19.82 2.38 -46.94
C SER A 34 -20.21 3.25 -48.14
N PRO A 35 -19.26 3.51 -49.07
CA PRO A 35 -19.56 4.21 -50.33
C PRO A 35 -20.63 3.52 -51.18
N THR A 36 -20.77 2.20 -51.00
CA THR A 36 -21.78 1.37 -51.66
C THR A 36 -23.13 1.34 -50.92
N GLY A 37 -23.29 2.14 -49.87
CA GLY A 37 -24.54 2.29 -49.11
C GLY A 37 -24.79 1.23 -48.04
N ARG A 38 -23.82 0.33 -47.75
CA ARG A 38 -23.97 -0.67 -46.67
C ARG A 38 -23.66 -0.05 -45.32
N THR A 39 -24.46 -0.40 -44.31
CA THR A 39 -24.31 0.14 -42.96
C THR A 39 -23.78 -0.91 -41.99
N TYR A 40 -22.80 -0.52 -41.17
CA TYR A 40 -22.18 -1.36 -40.14
C TYR A 40 -22.21 -0.64 -38.80
N ARG A 41 -22.46 -1.38 -37.71
CA ARG A 41 -22.55 -0.83 -36.36
C ARG A 41 -21.38 -1.33 -35.51
N THR A 42 -20.70 -0.43 -34.82
CA THR A 42 -19.64 -0.74 -33.85
C THR A 42 -19.98 -0.11 -32.51
N SER A 43 -20.11 -0.92 -31.46
CA SER A 43 -20.27 -0.46 -30.07
C SER A 43 -18.91 -0.39 -29.36
N PRO A 44 -18.77 0.47 -28.33
CA PRO A 44 -17.61 0.44 -27.45
C PRO A 44 -17.43 -0.95 -26.81
N ALA A 45 -16.19 -1.46 -26.80
CA ALA A 45 -15.89 -2.73 -26.16
C ALA A 45 -16.16 -2.65 -24.65
N GLY A 46 -16.84 -3.66 -24.11
CA GLY A 46 -17.15 -3.75 -22.69
C GLY A 46 -18.54 -3.22 -22.29
N THR A 47 -19.34 -2.66 -23.21
CA THR A 47 -20.74 -2.30 -22.91
C THR A 47 -21.55 -3.53 -22.48
N ASP A 48 -21.35 -4.67 -23.13
CA ASP A 48 -22.05 -5.93 -22.79
C ASP A 48 -21.55 -6.52 -21.46
N LEU A 49 -20.28 -6.29 -21.10
CA LEU A 49 -19.65 -6.82 -19.88
C LEU A 49 -19.86 -5.90 -18.67
N PHE A 50 -20.00 -4.60 -18.90
CA PHE A 50 -20.07 -3.57 -17.87
C PHE A 50 -21.13 -2.50 -18.20
N PRO A 51 -22.42 -2.86 -18.23
CA PRO A 51 -23.50 -1.91 -18.55
C PRO A 51 -23.56 -0.72 -17.58
N ALA A 52 -23.05 -0.85 -16.34
CA ALA A 52 -22.97 0.25 -15.37
C ALA A 52 -21.92 1.33 -15.74
N LEU A 53 -20.93 0.99 -16.58
CA LEU A 53 -19.96 1.94 -17.12
C LEU A 53 -20.50 2.71 -18.32
N HIS A 54 -21.72 2.39 -18.77
CA HIS A 54 -22.43 3.10 -19.83
C HIS A 54 -22.94 4.50 -19.41
N ARG A 55 -22.31 5.11 -18.40
CA ARG A 55 -22.56 6.51 -18.08
C ARG A 55 -21.94 7.35 -19.19
N PRO A 56 -22.65 8.33 -19.80
CA PRO A 56 -22.05 9.19 -20.80
C PRO A 56 -20.82 9.85 -20.15
N ALA A 57 -19.63 9.51 -20.66
CA ALA A 57 -18.33 9.92 -20.13
C ALA A 57 -18.08 11.44 -20.22
N CYS A 58 -19.10 12.20 -20.60
CA CYS A 58 -19.02 13.55 -21.10
C CYS A 58 -19.89 14.53 -20.28
N THR A 59 -20.09 14.29 -18.99
CA THR A 59 -20.53 15.39 -18.11
C THR A 59 -19.36 16.37 -18.01
N ALA A 60 -19.57 17.59 -18.52
CA ALA A 60 -18.59 18.66 -18.36
C ALA A 60 -18.21 18.77 -16.88
N PRO A 61 -16.90 18.81 -16.54
CA PRO A 61 -16.49 18.93 -15.16
C PRO A 61 -17.14 20.18 -14.58
N THR A 62 -17.78 20.04 -13.41
CA THR A 62 -18.37 21.19 -12.71
C THR A 62 -17.27 22.22 -12.48
N ARG A 63 -17.54 23.48 -12.83
CA ARG A 63 -16.57 24.57 -12.67
C ARG A 63 -16.11 24.64 -11.23
N ASN A 64 -14.83 24.32 -11.00
CA ASN A 64 -14.25 24.34 -9.66
C ASN A 64 -14.09 25.80 -9.21
N ARG A 65 -14.83 26.20 -8.19
CA ARG A 65 -14.80 27.57 -7.64
C ARG A 65 -13.57 27.86 -6.79
N ARG A 66 -12.81 26.83 -6.39
CA ARG A 66 -11.64 26.98 -5.51
C ARG A 66 -10.39 27.27 -6.31
N SER A 67 -9.58 28.21 -5.81
CA SER A 67 -8.25 28.46 -6.36
C SER A 67 -7.31 27.27 -6.11
N ARG A 68 -6.27 27.15 -6.93
CA ARG A 68 -5.22 26.12 -6.74
C ARG A 68 -4.57 26.19 -5.35
N ALA A 69 -4.43 27.39 -4.79
CA ALA A 69 -3.88 27.60 -3.45
C ALA A 69 -4.77 27.00 -2.36
N GLN A 70 -6.10 27.20 -2.45
CA GLN A 70 -7.08 26.64 -1.50
C GLN A 70 -7.12 25.09 -1.58
N GLN A 71 -6.99 24.53 -2.78
CA GLN A 71 -6.93 23.08 -2.96
C GLN A 71 -5.63 22.49 -2.38
N ARG A 72 -4.51 23.21 -2.52
CA ARG A 72 -3.24 22.83 -1.92
C ARG A 72 -3.31 22.87 -0.39
N SER A 73 -3.83 23.96 0.19
CA SER A 73 -3.92 24.11 1.65
C SER A 73 -4.82 23.05 2.27
N THR A 74 -5.98 22.77 1.68
CA THR A 74 -6.91 21.72 2.15
C THR A 74 -6.27 20.33 2.09
N ARG A 75 -5.59 19.98 0.99
CA ARG A 75 -4.85 18.72 0.86
C ARG A 75 -3.73 18.59 1.90
N ILE A 76 -2.95 19.66 2.12
CA ILE A 76 -1.89 19.67 3.14
C ILE A 76 -2.48 19.51 4.54
N ALA A 77 -3.58 20.20 4.85
CA ALA A 77 -4.26 20.08 6.14
C ALA A 77 -4.78 18.66 6.38
N ALA A 78 -5.39 18.04 5.38
CA ALA A 78 -5.85 16.65 5.44
C ALA A 78 -4.69 15.67 5.67
N ALA A 79 -3.60 15.81 4.93
CA ALA A 79 -2.40 14.98 5.11
C ALA A 79 -1.77 15.16 6.50
N ARG A 80 -1.71 16.39 7.00
CA ARG A 80 -1.19 16.68 8.35
C ARG A 80 -2.08 16.09 9.45
N LYS A 81 -3.41 16.17 9.29
CA LYS A 81 -4.37 15.54 10.21
C LYS A 81 -4.18 14.03 10.22
N HIS A 82 -4.17 13.40 9.04
CA HIS A 82 -3.93 11.96 8.92
C HIS A 82 -2.61 11.54 9.59
N ASN A 83 -1.52 12.26 9.31
CA ASN A 83 -0.22 11.97 9.93
C ASN A 83 -0.23 12.16 11.46
N ARG A 84 -0.99 13.12 11.99
CA ARG A 84 -1.14 13.32 13.43
C ARG A 84 -1.86 12.14 14.06
N ASP A 85 -2.96 11.71 13.44
CA ASP A 85 -3.78 10.60 13.93
C ASP A 85 -3.01 9.26 13.87
N GLN A 86 -2.12 9.08 12.88
CA GLN A 86 -1.31 7.87 12.71
C GLN A 86 -0.04 7.82 13.57
N ARG A 87 0.48 8.96 14.03
CA ARG A 87 1.73 9.02 14.84
C ARG A 87 1.73 8.09 16.06
N PRO A 88 0.73 8.11 16.97
CA PRO A 88 0.78 7.29 18.18
C PRO A 88 0.76 5.79 17.86
N LEU A 89 0.00 5.38 16.85
CA LEU A 89 -0.06 3.99 16.39
C LEU A 89 1.30 3.54 15.83
N ASN A 90 1.90 4.36 14.96
CA ASN A 90 3.21 4.08 14.38
C ASN A 90 4.31 4.05 15.46
N GLU A 91 4.24 4.94 16.45
CA GLU A 91 5.18 4.99 17.57
C GLU A 91 5.10 3.72 18.42
N ALA A 92 3.90 3.32 18.85
CA ALA A 92 3.70 2.09 19.60
C ALA A 92 4.19 0.86 18.83
N GLN A 93 3.92 0.78 17.52
CA GLN A 93 4.43 -0.29 16.67
C GLN A 93 5.97 -0.30 16.58
N ARG A 94 6.62 0.88 16.47
CA ARG A 94 8.07 0.99 16.45
C ARG A 94 8.71 0.56 17.76
N VAL A 95 8.12 0.94 18.90
CA VAL A 95 8.58 0.51 20.23
C VAL A 95 8.50 -1.02 20.33
N LEU A 96 7.35 -1.61 19.99
CA LEU A 96 7.15 -3.06 20.04
C LEU A 96 8.11 -3.81 19.10
N ALA A 97 8.29 -3.32 17.87
CA ALA A 97 9.21 -3.92 16.90
C ALA A 97 10.67 -3.85 17.37
N THR A 98 11.08 -2.71 17.94
CA THR A 98 12.43 -2.52 18.49
C THR A 98 12.68 -3.45 19.66
N ALA A 99 11.72 -3.54 20.59
CA ALA A 99 11.79 -4.44 21.74
C ALA A 99 11.83 -5.91 21.32
N ARG A 100 11.00 -6.36 20.36
CA ARG A 100 11.08 -7.73 19.81
C ARG A 100 12.47 -8.02 19.23
N LYS A 101 13.02 -7.07 18.47
CA LYS A 101 14.34 -7.22 17.84
C LYS A 101 15.44 -7.33 18.89
N GLN A 102 15.41 -6.49 19.92
CA GLN A 102 16.35 -6.54 21.03
C GLN A 102 16.26 -7.85 21.81
N GLU A 103 15.05 -8.31 22.12
CA GLU A 103 14.83 -9.57 22.82
C GLU A 103 15.37 -10.76 22.01
N ILE A 104 15.02 -10.87 20.73
CA ILE A 104 15.55 -11.93 19.85
C ILE A 104 17.08 -11.89 19.79
N ALA A 105 17.67 -10.70 19.67
CA ALA A 105 19.11 -10.53 19.68
C ALA A 105 19.72 -10.99 21.02
N GLY A 106 19.08 -10.68 22.15
CA GLY A 106 19.46 -11.15 23.48
C GLY A 106 19.42 -12.67 23.61
N ARG A 107 18.35 -13.32 23.12
CA ARG A 107 18.25 -14.79 23.09
C ARG A 107 19.33 -15.44 22.25
N LYS A 108 19.60 -14.89 21.07
CA LYS A 108 20.68 -15.35 20.19
C LYS A 108 22.05 -15.22 20.85
N PHE A 109 22.31 -14.10 21.51
CA PHE A 109 23.54 -13.90 22.26
C PHE A 109 23.67 -14.92 23.41
N ARG A 110 22.63 -15.09 24.22
CA ARG A 110 22.65 -16.04 25.34
C ARG A 110 22.85 -17.48 24.84
N ASN A 111 22.12 -17.90 23.82
CA ASN A 111 22.29 -19.21 23.18
C ASN A 111 23.70 -19.40 22.63
N HIS A 112 24.24 -18.41 21.93
CA HIS A 112 25.61 -18.46 21.44
C HIS A 112 26.62 -18.63 22.58
N MET A 113 26.46 -17.90 23.69
CA MET A 113 27.33 -18.03 24.86
C MET A 113 27.23 -19.42 25.52
N ARG A 114 26.03 -20.01 25.57
CA ARG A 114 25.81 -21.40 26.04
C ARG A 114 26.57 -22.39 25.14
N ASP A 115 26.42 -22.26 23.82
CA ASP A 115 27.11 -23.12 22.85
C ASP A 115 28.63 -23.01 22.98
N MET A 116 29.15 -21.80 23.18
CA MET A 116 30.59 -21.57 23.38
C MET A 116 31.09 -22.18 24.70
N LEU A 117 30.35 -22.05 25.80
CA LEU A 117 30.71 -22.69 27.06
C LEU A 117 30.80 -24.20 26.90
N PHE A 118 29.81 -24.81 26.26
CA PHE A 118 29.80 -26.25 26.01
C PHE A 118 30.97 -26.67 25.12
N LEU A 119 31.25 -25.92 24.05
CA LEU A 119 32.35 -26.23 23.12
C LEU A 119 33.74 -26.15 23.77
N PHE A 120 34.00 -25.14 24.61
CA PHE A 120 35.33 -24.91 25.18
C PHE A 120 35.56 -25.58 26.53
N LYS A 121 34.52 -25.73 27.37
CA LYS A 121 34.64 -26.27 28.74
C LYS A 121 34.02 -27.65 28.90
N GLY A 122 32.91 -27.94 28.21
CA GLY A 122 32.16 -29.21 28.31
C GLY A 122 31.39 -29.44 29.62
N GLU A 123 31.75 -28.74 30.70
CA GLU A 123 31.06 -28.78 32.00
C GLU A 123 30.33 -27.46 32.30
N PRO A 124 29.27 -27.49 33.13
CA PRO A 124 28.58 -26.29 33.59
C PRO A 124 29.51 -25.24 34.21
N SER A 125 29.12 -23.97 34.10
CA SER A 125 29.80 -22.85 34.74
C SER A 125 29.50 -22.82 36.25
N ASN A 126 30.53 -22.64 37.07
CA ASN A 126 30.39 -22.46 38.53
C ASN A 126 30.44 -20.97 38.94
N SER A 127 30.42 -20.04 37.98
CA SER A 127 30.51 -18.60 38.27
C SER A 127 29.21 -18.09 38.88
N PRO A 128 29.25 -17.34 40.00
CA PRO A 128 28.06 -16.75 40.59
C PRO A 128 27.51 -15.58 39.78
N PHE A 129 28.30 -15.03 38.85
CA PHE A 129 27.93 -13.83 38.07
C PHE A 129 27.23 -14.15 36.74
N CYS A 130 27.37 -15.38 36.24
CA CYS A 130 26.82 -15.80 34.94
C CYS A 130 26.11 -17.15 35.07
N THR A 131 25.18 -17.27 36.01
CA THR A 131 24.43 -18.51 36.25
C THR A 131 23.53 -18.88 35.07
N TRP A 132 22.98 -17.88 34.37
CA TRP A 132 22.09 -18.05 33.22
C TRP A 132 22.67 -18.83 32.03
N VAL A 133 24.00 -18.95 31.96
CA VAL A 133 24.68 -19.71 30.90
C VAL A 133 24.48 -21.22 31.04
N ASN A 134 24.02 -21.69 32.20
CA ASN A 134 23.69 -23.09 32.44
C ASN A 134 22.20 -23.38 32.17
N ASP A 135 21.37 -22.33 31.98
CA ASP A 135 19.95 -22.49 31.69
C ASP A 135 19.73 -23.14 30.32
N PRO A 136 18.59 -23.83 30.12
CA PRO A 136 18.27 -24.43 28.84
C PRO A 136 18.16 -23.38 27.73
N ARG A 137 18.37 -23.85 26.49
CA ARG A 137 18.31 -23.01 25.29
C ARG A 137 16.95 -22.33 25.15
N GLU A 138 16.97 -21.04 24.84
CA GLU A 138 15.76 -20.27 24.62
C GLU A 138 15.36 -20.32 23.13
N PRO A 139 14.07 -20.40 22.80
CA PRO A 139 13.63 -20.32 21.41
C PRO A 139 13.91 -18.93 20.83
N GLU A 140 14.56 -18.88 19.66
CA GLU A 140 14.95 -17.63 18.98
C GLU A 140 13.78 -16.95 18.24
N GLU A 141 12.59 -17.55 18.32
CA GLU A 141 11.34 -16.99 17.81
C GLU A 141 10.47 -16.54 18.99
N LEU A 142 9.86 -15.37 18.84
CA LEU A 142 8.92 -14.83 19.82
C LEU A 142 7.49 -15.19 19.46
N PRO A 143 6.65 -15.60 20.45
CA PRO A 143 5.22 -15.79 20.23
C PRO A 143 4.55 -14.55 19.62
N PRO A 144 3.46 -14.69 18.84
CA PRO A 144 2.74 -13.55 18.28
C PRO A 144 2.31 -12.54 19.35
N ASP A 145 1.83 -13.03 20.48
CA ASP A 145 1.30 -12.23 21.60
C ASP A 145 2.38 -11.69 22.56
N TRP A 146 3.67 -11.86 22.22
CA TRP A 146 4.76 -11.36 23.05
C TRP A 146 4.68 -9.83 23.20
N LYS A 147 4.80 -9.37 24.44
CA LYS A 147 4.88 -7.96 24.81
C LYS A 147 6.20 -7.69 25.53
N PRO A 148 6.78 -6.49 25.37
CA PRO A 148 7.95 -6.09 26.15
C PRO A 148 7.63 -6.14 27.64
N PRO A 149 8.59 -6.52 28.50
CA PRO A 149 8.42 -6.38 29.94
C PRO A 149 8.17 -4.92 30.29
N GLU A 150 7.27 -4.68 31.24
CA GLU A 150 7.01 -3.33 31.73
C GLU A 150 8.30 -2.80 32.37
N PRO A 151 8.74 -1.57 32.05
CA PRO A 151 9.94 -1.02 32.68
C PRO A 151 9.74 -1.01 34.18
N GLU A 152 10.73 -1.51 34.92
CA GLU A 152 10.72 -1.38 36.37
C GLU A 152 10.62 0.11 36.74
N PRO A 153 9.77 0.48 37.70
CA PRO A 153 9.69 1.86 38.15
C PRO A 153 11.08 2.28 38.62
N LEU A 154 11.61 3.35 38.03
CA LEU A 154 12.84 3.95 38.53
C LEU A 154 12.60 4.36 39.99
N PRO A 155 13.53 4.07 40.91
CA PRO A 155 13.45 4.60 42.27
C PRO A 155 13.33 6.13 42.20
N ASP A 156 12.35 6.70 42.93
CA ASP A 156 12.10 8.14 42.93
C ASP A 156 13.31 8.94 43.45
N ASP A 157 14.11 8.33 44.32
CA ASP A 157 15.32 8.94 44.85
C ASP A 157 16.58 8.38 44.16
N PRO A 158 17.48 9.25 43.64
CA PRO A 158 18.78 8.82 43.16
C PRO A 158 19.59 8.21 44.31
N PRO A 159 20.42 7.19 44.05
CA PRO A 159 21.27 6.61 45.08
C PRO A 159 22.26 7.68 45.53
N PHE A 160 22.04 8.23 46.73
CA PHE A 160 23.01 9.06 47.45
C PHE A 160 24.27 8.26 47.77
#